data_AF-A0A7S4WHW4-F1
#
_entry.id   AF-A0A7S4WHW4-F1
#
_cell.length_a   1.000
_cell.length_b   1.000
_cell.length_c   1.000
_cell.angle_alpha   90.00
_cell.angle_beta   90.00
_cell.angle_gamma   90.00
#
_symmetry.space_group_name_H-M   'P 1'
#
loop_
_entity.id
_entity.type
_entity.pdbx_description
1 polymer ?
#
loop_
_entity_poly.entity_id
_entity_poly.type
_entity_poly.pdbx_seq_one_letter_code
_entity_poly.pdbx_strand_id
1 'polypeptide(L)'
;MKKIPLLAVFSCLVATNGEDKERSKAKALYDEGLFEHRKMPRTSSSRWKPWENLATSLLQLFQNSDSSGESDRLEVIETIEDSILDLEREILRSNSRSDSVRDRVLSLFYCLYGQTLMTLSVSECYSLAQRPRSLLIKTSGSSKDQAQCQDNAENALRNALTIDATNAAAQESLSTLLQRQVNVHERKSTEFVSELFDPFRHCYNVR
;
A
#
# COMPACT_ATOMS: atom_id res chain seq x y z
N MET A 1 -43.00 23.37 -48.02
CA MET A 1 -42.22 22.40 -47.22
C MET A 1 -40.80 22.92 -47.09
N LYS A 2 -40.39 23.25 -45.86
CA LYS A 2 -39.12 23.93 -45.52
C LYS A 2 -37.97 22.91 -45.49
N LYS A 3 -36.88 23.16 -46.22
CA LYS A 3 -35.59 22.48 -46.03
C LYS A 3 -34.70 23.41 -45.19
N ILE A 4 -34.34 22.96 -43.99
CA ILE A 4 -33.35 23.61 -43.11
C ILE A 4 -32.02 22.87 -43.33
N PRO A 5 -30.90 23.57 -43.59
CA PRO A 5 -29.59 22.93 -43.69
C PRO A 5 -29.08 22.55 -42.29
N LEU A 6 -28.57 21.32 -42.15
CA LEU A 6 -27.90 20.85 -40.95
C LEU A 6 -26.59 21.62 -40.76
N LEU A 7 -26.57 22.36 -39.65
CA LEU A 7 -25.45 23.08 -39.07
C LEU A 7 -24.43 22.14 -38.43
N ALA A 8 -23.20 22.65 -38.40
CA ALA A 8 -22.19 22.48 -37.36
C ALA A 8 -21.58 21.07 -37.19
N VAL A 9 -20.46 20.86 -37.89
CA VAL A 9 -19.36 20.02 -37.39
C VAL A 9 -18.83 20.69 -36.11
N PHE A 10 -19.33 20.24 -34.96
CA PHE A 10 -18.73 20.57 -33.67
C PHE A 10 -17.40 19.83 -33.58
N SER A 11 -16.33 20.56 -33.89
CA SER A 11 -14.97 20.20 -33.56
C SER A 11 -14.84 20.21 -32.04
N CYS A 12 -15.10 19.08 -31.38
CA CYS A 12 -14.66 18.87 -30.00
C CYS A 12 -13.13 18.66 -30.02
N LEU A 13 -12.40 19.77 -30.22
CA LEU A 13 -11.11 19.92 -29.58
C LEU A 13 -11.40 19.89 -28.08
N VAL A 14 -11.18 18.74 -27.44
CA VAL A 14 -10.93 18.72 -26.01
C VAL A 14 -9.60 19.42 -25.83
N ALA A 15 -9.66 20.70 -25.44
CA ALA A 15 -8.55 21.39 -24.83
C ALA A 15 -8.18 20.61 -23.56
N THR A 16 -7.17 19.75 -23.64
CA THR A 16 -6.45 19.28 -22.46
C THR A 16 -5.61 20.46 -21.96
N ASN A 17 -6.29 21.39 -21.28
CA ASN A 17 -5.64 22.45 -20.53
C ASN A 17 -4.80 21.81 -19.42
N GLY A 18 -3.50 21.67 -19.66
CA GLY A 18 -2.45 22.08 -18.73
C GLY A 18 -2.53 21.67 -17.25
N GLU A 19 -2.88 20.42 -16.94
CA GLU A 19 -2.65 19.81 -15.62
C GLU A 19 -2.15 18.37 -15.75
N ASP A 20 -1.17 18.11 -16.60
CA ASP A 20 -0.26 16.97 -16.36
C ASP A 20 0.63 17.32 -15.17
N LYS A 21 -0.02 17.36 -13.99
CA LYS A 21 0.60 17.37 -12.67
C LYS A 21 1.65 16.26 -12.69
N GLU A 22 2.92 16.61 -12.46
CA GLU A 22 4.03 15.66 -12.52
C GLU A 22 3.63 14.35 -11.84
N ARG A 23 3.39 13.32 -12.64
CA ARG A 23 2.99 12.01 -12.13
C ARG A 23 4.20 11.46 -11.40
N SER A 24 4.07 11.26 -10.09
CA SER A 24 5.16 10.71 -9.31
C SER A 24 5.62 9.37 -9.87
N LYS A 25 6.93 9.11 -9.80
CA LYS A 25 7.52 7.85 -10.28
C LYS A 25 6.87 6.65 -9.60
N ALA A 26 6.56 6.76 -8.31
CA ALA A 26 5.89 5.72 -7.54
C ALA A 26 4.49 5.42 -8.11
N LYS A 27 3.70 6.46 -8.40
CA LYS A 27 2.36 6.29 -8.98
C LYS A 27 2.42 5.67 -10.38
N ALA A 28 3.39 6.08 -11.19
CA ALA A 28 3.60 5.50 -12.51
C ALA A 28 3.88 3.99 -12.44
N LEU A 29 4.78 3.56 -11.54
CA LEU A 29 5.08 2.14 -11.30
C LEU A 29 3.84 1.36 -10.85
N TYR A 30 3.06 1.94 -9.94
CA TYR A 30 1.83 1.31 -9.46
C TYR A 30 0.80 1.15 -10.58
N ASP A 31 0.59 2.18 -11.40
CA ASP A 31 -0.37 2.12 -12.51
C ASP A 31 0.04 1.07 -13.55
N GLU A 32 1.35 0.94 -13.83
CA GLU A 32 1.90 -0.12 -14.69
C GLU A 32 1.69 -1.51 -14.08
N GLY A 33 2.05 -1.71 -12.81
CA GLY A 33 1.88 -2.99 -12.12
C GLY A 33 0.41 -3.44 -12.08
N LEU A 34 -0.50 -2.51 -11.81
CA LEU A 34 -1.94 -2.77 -11.81
C LEU A 34 -2.47 -3.11 -13.21
N PHE A 35 -1.98 -2.42 -14.23
CA PHE A 35 -2.34 -2.70 -15.62
C PHE A 35 -1.89 -4.09 -16.05
N GLU A 36 -0.64 -4.46 -15.78
CA GLU A 36 -0.11 -5.79 -16.11
C GLU A 36 -0.82 -6.89 -15.33
N HIS A 37 -1.11 -6.68 -14.05
CA HIS A 37 -1.90 -7.61 -13.24
C HIS A 37 -3.28 -7.90 -13.84
N ARG A 38 -3.98 -6.84 -14.31
CA ARG A 38 -5.33 -6.96 -14.88
C ARG A 38 -5.37 -7.74 -16.20
N LYS A 39 -4.28 -7.77 -16.96
CA LYS A 39 -4.17 -8.57 -18.19
C LYS A 39 -4.04 -10.07 -17.93
N MET A 40 -3.58 -10.46 -16.74
CA MET A 40 -3.30 -11.86 -16.45
C MET A 40 -4.58 -12.64 -16.10
N PRO A 41 -4.74 -13.89 -16.58
CA PRO A 41 -5.89 -14.72 -16.20
C PRO A 41 -5.99 -14.92 -14.68
N ARG A 42 -7.21 -14.86 -14.13
CA ARG A 42 -7.46 -15.06 -12.69
C ARG A 42 -6.99 -16.42 -12.16
N THR A 43 -6.88 -17.42 -13.02
CA THR A 43 -6.43 -18.78 -12.67
C THR A 43 -4.92 -18.95 -12.71
N SER A 44 -4.16 -17.95 -13.20
CA SER A 44 -2.72 -18.05 -13.33
C SER A 44 -2.02 -17.70 -12.02
N SER A 45 -1.11 -18.55 -11.55
CA SER A 45 -0.21 -18.21 -10.43
C SER A 45 0.71 -17.04 -10.76
N SER A 46 1.03 -16.83 -12.04
CA SER A 46 1.84 -15.69 -12.49
C SER A 46 1.15 -14.33 -12.34
N ARG A 47 -0.17 -14.32 -12.10
CA ARG A 47 -0.98 -13.09 -11.93
C ARG A 47 -0.42 -12.17 -10.84
N TRP A 48 0.27 -12.71 -9.84
CA TRP A 48 0.84 -11.96 -8.74
C TRP A 48 2.23 -11.37 -9.03
N LYS A 49 2.88 -11.78 -10.13
CA LYS A 49 4.24 -11.34 -10.48
C LYS A 49 4.36 -9.82 -10.67
N PRO A 50 3.40 -9.11 -11.30
CA PRO A 50 3.46 -7.65 -11.41
C PRO A 50 3.51 -6.95 -10.05
N TRP A 51 2.80 -7.46 -9.05
CA TRP A 51 2.80 -6.92 -7.69
C TRP A 51 4.14 -7.15 -6.99
N GLU A 52 4.75 -8.33 -7.16
CA GLU A 52 6.08 -8.62 -6.62
C GLU A 52 7.15 -7.69 -7.25
N ASN A 53 7.07 -7.47 -8.56
CA ASN A 53 7.96 -6.55 -9.27
C ASN A 53 7.75 -5.11 -8.77
N LEU A 54 6.50 -4.69 -8.58
CA LEU A 54 6.15 -3.38 -8.03
C LEU A 54 6.77 -3.18 -6.64
N ALA A 55 6.62 -4.14 -5.72
CA ALA A 55 7.21 -4.05 -4.39
C ALA A 55 8.74 -3.85 -4.45
N THR A 56 9.41 -4.60 -5.32
CA THR A 56 10.87 -4.46 -5.55
C THR A 56 11.23 -3.07 -6.08
N SER A 57 10.49 -2.56 -7.07
CA SER A 57 10.72 -1.23 -7.63
C SER A 57 10.45 -0.11 -6.63
N LEU A 58 9.42 -0.24 -5.78
CA LEU A 58 9.11 0.74 -4.74
C LEU A 58 10.20 0.76 -3.65
N LEU A 59 10.74 -0.40 -3.25
CA LEU A 59 11.86 -0.45 -2.32
C LEU A 59 13.09 0.28 -2.87
N GLN A 60 13.46 -0.01 -4.12
CA GLN A 60 14.58 0.66 -4.79
C GLN A 60 14.34 2.16 -4.91
N LEU A 61 13.11 2.56 -5.27
CA LEU A 61 12.75 3.97 -5.37
C LEU A 61 12.88 4.66 -4.02
N PHE A 62 12.36 4.06 -2.94
CA PHE A 62 12.48 4.59 -1.58
C PHE A 62 13.94 4.77 -1.15
N GLN A 63 14.78 3.75 -1.35
CA GLN A 63 16.21 3.80 -1.01
C GLN A 63 16.96 4.89 -1.78
N ASN A 64 16.57 5.15 -3.03
CA ASN A 64 17.16 6.21 -3.84
C ASN A 64 16.62 7.61 -3.47
N SER A 65 15.43 7.67 -2.85
CA SER A 65 14.78 8.93 -2.46
C SER A 65 15.40 9.60 -1.24
N ASP A 66 16.32 8.94 -0.52
CA ASP A 66 17.12 9.57 0.55
C ASP A 66 17.89 10.82 0.03
N SER A 67 18.11 10.93 -1.28
CA SER A 67 18.79 12.06 -1.92
C SER A 67 17.85 13.10 -2.54
N SER A 68 16.55 12.79 -2.72
CA SER A 68 15.64 13.59 -3.57
C SER A 68 14.58 14.39 -2.81
N GLY A 69 14.37 14.12 -1.52
CA GLY A 69 13.56 14.95 -0.60
C GLY A 69 12.41 14.22 0.08
N GLU A 70 11.90 14.80 1.17
CA GLU A 70 10.81 14.22 2.02
C GLU A 70 9.54 13.89 1.22
N SER A 71 9.16 14.71 0.23
CA SER A 71 7.95 14.49 -0.57
C SER A 71 7.98 13.16 -1.33
N ASP A 72 9.11 12.84 -1.96
CA ASP A 72 9.25 11.64 -2.78
C ASP A 72 9.12 10.36 -1.94
N ARG A 73 9.75 10.35 -0.75
CA ARG A 73 9.68 9.20 0.17
C ARG A 73 8.26 8.91 0.63
N LEU A 74 7.52 9.97 0.98
CA LEU A 74 6.15 9.82 1.45
C LEU A 74 5.19 9.37 0.33
N GLU A 75 5.41 9.80 -0.91
CA GLU A 75 4.64 9.30 -2.06
C GLU A 75 4.89 7.81 -2.36
N VAL A 76 6.13 7.33 -2.15
CA VAL A 76 6.42 5.90 -2.23
C VAL A 76 5.63 5.14 -1.15
N ILE A 77 5.59 5.65 0.08
CA ILE A 77 4.83 5.04 1.17
C ILE A 77 3.33 5.01 0.88
N GLU A 78 2.74 6.10 0.41
CA GLU A 78 1.33 6.10 -0.03
C GLU A 78 1.06 5.05 -1.11
N THR A 79 2.00 4.89 -2.03
CA THR A 79 1.87 3.88 -3.10
C THR A 79 1.93 2.46 -2.53
N ILE A 80 2.73 2.22 -1.50
CA ILE A 80 2.76 0.96 -0.75
C ILE A 80 1.40 0.73 -0.05
N GLU A 81 0.86 1.75 0.63
CA GLU A 81 -0.44 1.70 1.31
C GLU A 81 -1.59 1.39 0.33
N ASP A 82 -1.63 2.07 -0.81
CA ASP A 82 -2.62 1.81 -1.87
C ASP A 82 -2.49 0.40 -2.44
N SER A 83 -1.27 -0.11 -2.57
CA SER A 83 -1.02 -1.49 -3.04
C SER A 83 -1.51 -2.53 -2.05
N ILE A 84 -1.30 -2.33 -0.74
CA ILE A 84 -1.85 -3.19 0.32
C ILE A 84 -3.37 -3.23 0.23
N LEU A 85 -4.01 -2.06 0.21
CA LEU A 85 -5.47 -1.96 0.18
C LEU A 85 -6.08 -2.65 -1.05
N ASP A 86 -5.46 -2.52 -2.22
CA ASP A 86 -5.97 -3.15 -3.43
C ASP A 86 -5.75 -4.66 -3.45
N LEU A 87 -4.62 -5.15 -2.96
CA LEU A 87 -4.38 -6.58 -2.78
C LEU A 87 -5.40 -7.19 -1.82
N GLU A 88 -5.65 -6.56 -0.68
CA GLU A 88 -6.66 -7.01 0.29
C GLU A 88 -8.07 -7.02 -0.30
N ARG A 89 -8.46 -5.96 -1.02
CA ARG A 89 -9.75 -5.91 -1.72
C ARG A 89 -9.87 -7.02 -2.76
N GLU A 90 -8.79 -7.32 -3.48
CA GLU A 90 -8.79 -8.39 -4.46
C GLU A 90 -8.91 -9.77 -3.80
N ILE A 91 -8.19 -10.00 -2.69
CA ILE A 91 -8.31 -11.20 -1.85
C ILE A 91 -9.75 -11.40 -1.42
N LEU A 92 -10.38 -10.37 -0.84
CA LEU A 92 -11.76 -10.41 -0.37
C LEU A 92 -12.77 -10.69 -1.50
N ARG A 93 -12.57 -10.11 -2.69
CA ARG A 93 -13.45 -10.33 -3.85
C ARG A 93 -13.29 -11.71 -4.48
N SER A 94 -12.07 -12.26 -4.44
CA SER A 94 -11.76 -13.48 -5.16
C SER A 94 -12.48 -14.72 -4.63
N ASN A 95 -12.99 -14.68 -3.38
CA ASN A 95 -13.49 -15.85 -2.64
C ASN A 95 -12.55 -17.08 -2.76
N SER A 96 -11.28 -16.86 -3.09
CA SER A 96 -10.38 -17.95 -3.45
C SER A 96 -9.84 -18.57 -2.17
N ARG A 97 -9.66 -19.90 -2.22
CA ARG A 97 -8.89 -20.63 -1.21
C ARG A 97 -7.50 -20.00 -1.03
N SER A 98 -6.83 -20.38 0.06
CA SER A 98 -5.43 -20.00 0.34
C SER A 98 -4.58 -20.07 -0.93
N ASP A 99 -3.96 -18.95 -1.30
CA ASP A 99 -3.01 -18.84 -2.42
C ASP A 99 -1.69 -18.37 -1.83
N SER A 100 -0.72 -19.28 -1.73
CA SER A 100 0.56 -19.00 -1.09
C SER A 100 1.44 -18.02 -1.87
N VAL A 101 1.18 -17.81 -3.17
CA VAL A 101 1.90 -16.79 -3.96
C VAL A 101 1.32 -15.42 -3.64
N ARG A 102 0.00 -15.30 -3.64
CA ARG A 102 -0.73 -14.10 -3.23
C ARG A 102 -0.37 -13.66 -1.81
N ASP A 103 -0.42 -14.59 -0.86
CA ASP A 103 -0.18 -14.31 0.56
C ASP A 103 1.27 -13.84 0.76
N ARG A 104 2.24 -14.47 0.09
CA ARG A 104 3.64 -14.01 0.07
C ARG A 104 3.77 -12.59 -0.47
N VAL A 105 3.09 -12.25 -1.57
CA VAL A 105 3.14 -10.90 -2.13
C VAL A 105 2.55 -9.87 -1.16
N LEU A 106 1.41 -10.17 -0.52
CA LEU A 106 0.85 -9.28 0.49
C LEU A 106 1.81 -9.13 1.69
N SER A 107 2.44 -10.22 2.13
CA SER A 107 3.48 -10.20 3.16
C SER A 107 4.67 -9.32 2.77
N LEU A 108 5.11 -9.33 1.50
CA LEU A 108 6.16 -8.44 1.00
C LEU A 108 5.78 -6.96 1.13
N PHE A 109 4.54 -6.58 0.78
CA PHE A 109 4.11 -5.19 0.92
C PHE A 109 4.02 -4.74 2.38
N TYR A 110 3.51 -5.57 3.28
CA TYR A 110 3.53 -5.26 4.72
C TYR A 110 4.94 -5.16 5.28
N CYS A 111 5.85 -6.04 4.84
CA CYS A 111 7.27 -5.97 5.22
C CYS A 111 7.89 -4.65 4.76
N LEU A 112 7.67 -4.29 3.49
CA LEU A 112 8.15 -3.04 2.90
C LEU A 112 7.58 -1.82 3.63
N TYR A 113 6.29 -1.81 3.93
CA TYR A 113 5.65 -0.74 4.70
C TYR A 113 6.31 -0.59 6.08
N GLY A 114 6.48 -1.70 6.81
CA GLY A 114 7.14 -1.69 8.11
C GLY A 114 8.57 -1.13 8.03
N GLN A 115 9.37 -1.60 7.07
CA GLN A 115 10.75 -1.13 6.87
C GLN A 115 10.82 0.36 6.55
N THR A 116 9.95 0.85 5.66
CA THR A 116 9.94 2.28 5.29
C THR A 116 9.56 3.16 6.48
N LEU A 117 8.52 2.79 7.26
CA LEU A 117 8.11 3.51 8.46
C LEU A 117 9.21 3.62 9.52
N MET A 118 10.04 2.57 9.71
CA MET A 118 11.14 2.59 10.67
C MET A 118 12.22 3.63 10.35
N THR A 119 12.30 4.06 9.09
CA THR A 119 13.34 4.97 8.59
C THR A 119 12.88 6.42 8.49
N LEU A 120 11.60 6.70 8.76
CA LEU A 120 11.08 8.06 8.69
C LEU A 120 11.60 8.91 9.85
N SER A 121 11.93 10.15 9.53
CA SER A 121 12.14 11.20 10.50
C SER A 121 10.83 11.58 11.21
N VAL A 122 10.95 12.36 12.28
CA VAL A 122 9.78 12.84 13.04
C VAL A 122 8.86 13.69 12.16
N SER A 123 9.42 14.57 11.33
CA SER A 123 8.63 15.43 10.43
C SER A 123 7.92 14.61 9.36
N GLU A 124 8.61 13.67 8.74
CA GLU A 124 8.02 12.77 7.74
C GLU A 124 6.88 11.94 8.32
N CYS A 125 7.07 11.39 9.52
CA CYS A 125 6.02 10.63 10.20
C CYS A 125 4.79 11.51 10.52
N TYR A 126 5.02 12.72 11.00
CA TYR A 126 3.94 13.69 11.23
C TYR A 126 3.22 14.02 9.92
N SER A 127 3.96 14.34 8.86
CA SER A 127 3.45 14.61 7.51
C SER A 127 2.61 13.44 7.00
N LEU A 128 3.05 12.20 7.23
CA LEU A 128 2.33 10.98 6.87
C LEU A 128 1.02 10.85 7.65
N ALA A 129 1.04 11.07 8.97
CA ALA A 129 -0.14 10.97 9.83
C ALA A 129 -1.25 11.99 9.51
N GLN A 130 -0.90 13.11 8.86
CA GLN A 130 -1.86 14.10 8.37
C GLN A 130 -2.50 13.69 7.03
N ARG A 131 -1.95 12.69 6.32
CA ARG A 131 -2.48 12.29 5.01
C ARG A 131 -3.79 11.52 5.18
N PRO A 132 -4.85 11.86 4.43
CA PRO A 132 -6.19 11.32 4.62
C PRO A 132 -6.31 9.83 4.27
N ARG A 133 -5.35 9.29 3.53
CA ARG A 133 -5.31 7.89 3.08
C ARG A 133 -4.27 7.04 3.82
N SER A 134 -3.59 7.60 4.81
CA SER A 134 -2.57 6.88 5.54
C SER A 134 -3.19 5.70 6.30
N LEU A 135 -2.47 4.56 6.29
CA LEU A 135 -2.81 3.37 7.06
C LEU A 135 -2.33 3.46 8.52
N LEU A 136 -1.71 4.58 8.92
CA LEU A 136 -1.28 4.78 10.29
C LEU A 136 -2.48 4.79 11.24
N ILE A 137 -2.50 3.84 12.18
CA ILE A 137 -3.44 3.83 13.29
C ILE A 137 -3.08 4.99 14.23
N LYS A 138 -4.02 5.91 14.43
CA LYS A 138 -3.85 7.05 15.34
C LYS A 138 -4.06 6.57 16.78
N THR A 139 -3.01 6.56 17.58
CA THR A 139 -3.14 6.38 19.02
C THR A 139 -3.59 7.71 19.63
N SER A 140 -4.63 7.70 20.45
CA SER A 140 -5.19 8.91 21.07
C SER A 140 -4.19 9.49 22.09
N GLY A 141 -3.31 10.39 21.66
CA GLY A 141 -2.35 11.08 22.52
C GLY A 141 -1.47 12.07 21.75
N SER A 142 -1.49 13.34 22.15
CA SER A 142 -0.95 14.49 21.42
C SER A 142 0.59 14.66 21.45
N SER A 143 1.39 13.61 21.66
CA SER A 143 2.83 13.84 21.93
C SER A 143 3.86 12.85 21.40
N LYS A 144 3.54 11.87 20.54
CA LYS A 144 4.59 10.98 20.01
C LYS A 144 4.36 10.50 18.58
N ASP A 145 4.40 11.40 17.61
CA ASP A 145 4.28 11.04 16.18
C ASP A 145 5.33 9.98 15.79
N GLN A 146 6.58 10.11 16.24
CA GLN A 146 7.60 9.10 15.97
C GLN A 146 7.29 7.73 16.58
N ALA A 147 6.73 7.68 17.79
CA ALA A 147 6.32 6.41 18.40
C ALA A 147 5.16 5.79 17.61
N GLN A 148 4.27 6.61 17.06
CA GLN A 148 3.19 6.13 16.20
C GLN A 148 3.73 5.42 14.95
N CYS A 149 4.74 5.97 14.25
CA CYS A 149 5.33 5.26 13.10
C CYS A 149 6.05 3.97 13.53
N GLN A 150 6.70 3.95 14.70
CA GLN A 150 7.33 2.72 15.21
C GLN A 150 6.30 1.64 15.57
N ASP A 151 5.21 2.01 16.24
CA ASP A 151 4.12 1.09 16.57
C ASP A 151 3.45 0.53 15.30
N ASN A 152 3.22 1.39 14.30
CA ASN A 152 2.66 0.97 13.02
C ASN A 152 3.65 0.10 12.22
N ALA A 153 4.96 0.39 12.28
CA ALA A 153 5.98 -0.45 11.68
C ALA A 153 5.99 -1.85 12.32
N GLU A 154 5.93 -1.93 13.65
CA GLU A 154 5.85 -3.20 14.38
C GLU A 154 4.62 -3.99 13.93
N ASN A 155 3.45 -3.34 13.86
CA ASN A 155 2.21 -3.98 13.44
C ASN A 155 2.28 -4.48 12.00
N ALA A 156 2.85 -3.69 11.08
CA ALA A 156 3.02 -4.09 9.69
C ALA A 156 3.94 -5.32 9.57
N LEU A 157 5.06 -5.36 10.28
CA LEU A 157 5.98 -6.49 10.28
C LEU A 157 5.37 -7.75 10.90
N ARG A 158 4.57 -7.60 11.96
CA ARG A 158 3.79 -8.72 12.53
C ARG A 158 2.75 -9.24 11.57
N ASN A 159 2.07 -8.36 10.82
CA ASN A 159 1.12 -8.77 9.78
C ASN A 159 1.82 -9.53 8.66
N ALA A 160 2.99 -9.05 8.21
CA ALA A 160 3.81 -9.75 7.22
C ALA A 160 4.11 -11.19 7.64
N LEU A 161 4.55 -11.41 8.88
CA LEU A 161 4.85 -12.74 9.43
C LEU A 161 3.59 -13.59 9.70
N THR A 162 2.46 -12.95 10.01
CA THR A 162 1.19 -13.65 10.19
C THR A 162 0.67 -14.22 8.88
N ILE A 163 0.87 -13.47 7.79
CA ILE A 163 0.47 -13.86 6.44
C ILE A 163 1.46 -14.90 5.86
N ASP A 164 2.76 -14.66 5.99
CA ASP A 164 3.82 -15.57 5.56
C ASP A 164 4.90 -15.69 6.62
N ALA A 165 4.85 -16.79 7.38
CA ALA A 165 5.81 -17.10 8.43
C ALA A 165 7.24 -17.35 7.92
N THR A 166 7.43 -17.52 6.60
CA THR A 166 8.74 -17.74 5.97
C THR A 166 9.42 -16.44 5.53
N ASN A 167 8.79 -15.28 5.75
CA ASN A 167 9.34 -13.98 5.40
C ASN A 167 10.49 -13.57 6.34
N ALA A 168 11.70 -14.02 6.02
CA ALA A 168 12.92 -13.78 6.80
C ALA A 168 13.24 -12.27 6.95
N ALA A 169 12.98 -11.47 5.91
CA ALA A 169 13.22 -10.03 5.95
C ALA A 169 12.31 -9.33 6.97
N ALA A 170 11.03 -9.75 7.07
CA ALA A 170 10.12 -9.24 8.08
C ALA A 170 10.56 -9.64 9.50
N GLN A 171 11.03 -10.89 9.67
CA GLN A 171 11.54 -11.38 10.95
C GLN A 171 12.80 -10.62 11.41
N GLU A 172 13.74 -10.38 10.50
CA GLU A 172 14.96 -9.61 10.76
C GLU A 172 14.63 -8.17 11.12
N SER A 173 13.74 -7.53 10.35
CA SER A 173 13.33 -6.13 10.59
C SER A 173 12.62 -5.99 11.93
N LEU A 174 11.74 -6.93 12.28
CA LEU A 174 11.02 -6.92 13.56
C LEU A 174 11.96 -7.18 14.74
N SER A 175 12.93 -8.09 14.58
CA SER A 175 13.93 -8.35 15.61
C SER A 175 14.83 -7.13 15.85
N THR A 176 15.16 -6.41 14.78
CA THR A 176 15.92 -5.15 14.83
C THR A 176 15.13 -4.07 15.56
N LEU A 177 13.85 -3.88 15.21
CA LEU A 177 12.96 -2.90 15.82
C LEU A 177 12.81 -3.13 17.34
N LEU A 178 12.61 -4.38 17.74
CA LEU A 178 12.40 -4.75 19.14
C LEU A 178 13.69 -4.98 19.94
N GLN A 179 14.86 -4.89 19.30
CA GLN A 179 16.17 -5.19 19.89
C GLN A 179 16.22 -6.57 20.58
N ARG A 180 15.46 -7.54 20.05
CA ARG A 180 15.36 -8.90 20.58
C ARG A 180 15.02 -9.88 19.48
N GLN A 181 15.40 -11.15 19.63
CA GLN A 181 14.95 -12.18 18.70
C GLN A 181 13.44 -12.40 18.84
N VAL A 182 12.73 -12.36 17.72
CA VAL A 182 11.29 -12.64 17.67
C VAL A 182 11.05 -14.03 17.11
N ASN A 183 10.31 -14.83 17.87
CA ASN A 183 9.79 -16.11 17.40
C ASN A 183 8.46 -15.89 16.69
N VAL A 184 8.32 -16.42 15.48
CA VAL A 184 7.11 -16.28 14.65
C VAL A 184 5.86 -16.89 15.31
N HIS A 185 6.06 -17.73 16.34
CA HIS A 185 4.99 -18.35 17.14
C HIS A 185 4.50 -17.49 18.32
N GLU A 186 5.13 -16.36 18.61
CA GLU A 186 4.67 -15.39 19.63
C GLU A 186 3.55 -14.50 19.04
N ARG A 187 2.42 -15.13 18.68
CA ARG A 187 1.21 -14.44 18.20
C ARG A 187 0.60 -13.59 19.33
N LYS A 188 0.20 -12.35 19.03
CA LYS A 188 -0.87 -11.67 19.80
C LYS A 188 -2.23 -12.22 19.35
N SER A 189 -3.23 -12.15 20.23
CA SER A 189 -4.56 -12.74 20.02
C SER A 189 -5.25 -12.19 18.77
N THR A 190 -6.05 -13.04 18.14
CA THR A 190 -6.91 -12.75 16.97
C THR A 190 -7.85 -11.56 17.13
N GLU A 191 -8.08 -11.08 18.36
CA GLU A 191 -8.89 -9.90 18.67
C GLU A 191 -8.24 -8.59 18.17
N PHE A 192 -6.92 -8.52 18.03
CA PHE A 192 -6.23 -7.30 17.57
C PHE A 192 -6.34 -7.09 16.05
N VAL A 193 -6.41 -8.17 15.28
CA VAL A 193 -6.60 -8.10 13.82
C VAL A 193 -7.99 -7.55 13.50
N SER A 194 -9.02 -7.83 14.31
CA SER A 194 -10.35 -7.23 14.13
C SER A 194 -10.38 -5.72 14.41
N GLU A 195 -9.58 -5.20 15.34
CA GLU A 195 -9.55 -3.76 15.65
C GLU A 195 -8.86 -2.94 14.55
N LEU A 196 -7.89 -3.52 13.84
CA LEU A 196 -7.23 -2.93 12.67
C LEU A 196 -8.20 -2.65 11.49
N PHE A 197 -9.33 -3.36 11.43
CA PHE A 197 -10.31 -3.27 10.33
C PHE A 197 -11.71 -2.80 10.77
N ASP A 198 -11.93 -2.52 12.06
CA ASP A 198 -13.22 -2.03 12.56
C ASP A 198 -13.64 -0.62 12.05
N PRO A 199 -12.75 0.28 11.58
CA PRO A 199 -13.19 1.54 10.97
C PRO A 199 -14.02 1.36 9.68
N PHE A 200 -13.93 0.18 9.03
CA PHE A 200 -14.67 -0.12 7.81
C PHE A 200 -15.95 -0.92 8.03
N ARG A 201 -16.24 -1.37 9.26
CA ARG A 201 -17.42 -2.18 9.57
C ARG A 201 -18.73 -1.44 9.30
N HIS A 202 -18.71 -0.11 9.36
CA HIS A 202 -19.89 0.73 9.18
C HIS A 202 -20.20 1.00 7.70
N CYS A 203 -19.28 0.69 6.78
CA CYS A 203 -19.47 0.87 5.34
C CYS A 203 -20.20 -0.30 4.65
N TYR A 204 -20.49 -1.39 5.37
CA TYR A 204 -21.10 -2.62 4.82
C TYR A 204 -22.51 -2.91 5.31
N ASN A 205 -23.30 -1.90 5.67
CA ASN A 205 -24.75 -2.05 5.73
C ASN A 205 -25.35 -1.94 4.33
N VAL A 206 -25.16 -2.99 3.53
CA VAL A 206 -25.97 -3.24 2.34
C VAL A 206 -27.26 -3.89 2.83
N ARG A 207 -28.38 -3.15 2.75
CA ARG A 207 -29.73 -3.70 2.84
C ARG A 207 -30.08 -4.42 1.55
#